data_AF-A0A9J6CG72-F1
#
_entry.id   AF-A0A9J6CG72-F1
#
_cell.length_a   1.000
_cell.length_b   1.000
_cell.length_c   1.000
_cell.angle_alpha   90.00
_cell.angle_beta   90.00
_cell.angle_gamma   90.00
#
_symmetry.space_group_name_H-M   'P 1'
#
loop_
_entity.id
_entity.type
_entity.pdbx_description
1 polymer ?
#
loop_
_entity_poly.entity_id
_entity_poly.type
_entity_poly.pdbx_seq_one_letter_code
_entity_poly.pdbx_strand_id
1 'polypeptide(L)'
;MFYDVFRLIRHPEYFLDNDYINADVAVVRLIWPLVFSRIVQPIPLVDFRVEAGNRVMVGALLEMRVKLLLACSVFTDSYNKFALLWIHRNIIPAWVTPEMVCLLPDHPNRGVCGGPIEFNGHVVGIACWTLRPCGSGPSVYVRVSEHYQWISENV
;
A
#
# COMPACT_ATOMS: atom_id res chain seq x y z
N MET A 1 16.21 -17.01 1.52
CA MET A 1 15.73 -17.43 2.86
C MET A 1 14.22 -17.50 2.76
N PHE A 2 13.61 -18.60 3.19
CA PHE A 2 12.16 -18.80 3.14
C PHE A 2 11.67 -19.03 4.56
N TYR A 3 10.46 -18.57 4.86
CA TYR A 3 9.81 -18.72 6.15
C TYR A 3 8.41 -19.27 5.91
N ASP A 4 8.03 -20.25 6.72
CA ASP A 4 6.70 -20.83 6.67
C ASP A 4 5.70 -19.97 7.43
N VAL A 5 4.48 -19.89 6.88
CA VAL A 5 3.37 -19.15 7.48
C VAL A 5 2.65 -20.04 8.50
N PHE A 6 2.54 -19.56 9.73
CA PHE A 6 1.74 -20.21 10.78
C PHE A 6 0.26 -19.85 10.65
N ARG A 7 -0.05 -18.56 10.47
CA ARG A 7 -1.44 -18.07 10.39
C ARG A 7 -1.53 -16.80 9.56
N LEU A 8 -2.58 -16.71 8.75
CA LEU A 8 -3.04 -15.49 8.12
C LEU A 8 -4.25 -14.95 8.89
N ILE A 9 -4.18 -13.70 9.36
CA ILE A 9 -5.26 -13.00 10.05
C ILE A 9 -5.71 -11.86 9.15
N ARG A 10 -6.87 -12.01 8.51
CA ARG A 10 -7.45 -10.95 7.65
C ARG A 10 -8.21 -9.94 8.52
N HIS A 11 -8.25 -8.68 8.09
CA HIS A 11 -9.11 -7.69 8.73
C HIS A 11 -10.57 -8.20 8.76
N PRO A 12 -11.28 -8.12 9.89
CA PRO A 12 -12.63 -8.66 10.03
C PRO A 12 -13.64 -7.95 9.10
N GLU A 13 -13.38 -6.68 8.78
CA GLU A 13 -14.19 -5.88 7.88
C GLU A 13 -13.70 -5.91 6.42
N TYR A 14 -12.76 -6.80 6.09
CA TYR A 14 -12.34 -6.98 4.71
C TYR A 14 -13.52 -7.38 3.85
N PHE A 15 -13.75 -6.63 2.77
CA PHE A 15 -14.83 -6.88 1.83
C PHE A 15 -14.41 -6.47 0.42
N LEU A 16 -14.78 -7.28 -0.56
CA LEU A 16 -14.51 -7.04 -1.97
C LEU A 16 -15.77 -7.33 -2.79
N ASP A 17 -16.26 -6.31 -3.47
CA ASP A 17 -17.28 -6.36 -4.53
C ASP A 17 -16.69 -5.73 -5.79
N ASN A 18 -17.35 -5.87 -6.95
CA ASN A 18 -16.82 -5.50 -8.27
C ASN A 18 -16.06 -4.16 -8.29
N ASP A 19 -16.63 -3.16 -7.61
CA ASP A 19 -16.16 -1.78 -7.61
C ASP A 19 -15.74 -1.29 -6.21
N TYR A 20 -15.85 -2.11 -5.17
CA TYR A 20 -15.66 -1.68 -3.79
C TYR A 20 -14.74 -2.62 -3.03
N ILE A 21 -13.67 -2.05 -2.47
CA ILE A 21 -12.71 -2.77 -1.63
C ILE A 21 -12.69 -2.08 -0.27
N ASN A 22 -12.74 -2.86 0.81
CA ASN A 22 -12.65 -2.36 2.18
C ASN A 22 -11.59 -3.11 2.96
N ALA A 23 -10.85 -2.39 3.80
CA ALA A 23 -9.90 -2.94 4.77
C ALA A 23 -9.00 -4.08 4.20
N ASP A 24 -8.39 -3.87 3.03
CA ASP A 24 -7.51 -4.82 2.34
C ASP A 24 -6.14 -4.96 3.03
N VAL A 25 -6.17 -5.47 4.26
CA VAL A 25 -5.01 -5.64 5.12
C VAL A 25 -5.11 -6.96 5.90
N ALA A 26 -3.96 -7.60 6.08
CA ALA A 26 -3.84 -8.83 6.84
C ALA A 26 -2.51 -8.88 7.59
N VAL A 27 -2.49 -9.57 8.73
CA VAL A 27 -1.27 -9.91 9.47
C VAL A 27 -0.90 -11.36 9.18
N VAL A 28 0.35 -11.58 8.78
CA VAL A 28 0.91 -12.91 8.54
C VAL A 28 1.86 -13.26 9.69
N ARG A 29 1.49 -14.27 10.48
CA ARG A 29 2.35 -14.80 11.55
C ARG A 29 3.20 -15.94 10.99
N LEU A 30 4.50 -15.88 11.22
CA LEU A 30 5.47 -16.91 10.81
C LEU A 30 5.55 -18.02 11.85
N ILE A 31 5.93 -19.23 11.44
CA ILE A 31 6.21 -20.34 12.37
C ILE A 31 7.44 -20.01 13.23
N TRP A 32 8.46 -19.41 12.61
CA TRP A 32 9.71 -19.03 13.27
C TRP A 32 9.91 -17.52 13.19
N PRO A 33 10.41 -16.88 14.26
CA PRO A 33 10.75 -15.46 14.23
C PRO A 33 11.74 -15.12 13.12
N LEU A 34 11.60 -13.93 12.53
CA LEU A 34 12.58 -13.42 11.57
C LEU A 34 13.95 -13.24 12.25
N VAL A 35 15.01 -13.69 11.58
CA VAL A 35 16.38 -13.37 11.98
C VAL A 35 16.74 -12.01 11.41
N PHE A 36 16.78 -10.99 12.28
CA PHE A 36 17.12 -9.64 11.87
C PHE A 36 18.59 -9.51 11.49
N SER A 37 18.83 -8.73 10.44
CA SER A 37 20.16 -8.48 9.88
C SER A 37 20.22 -7.10 9.24
N ARG A 38 21.36 -6.68 8.72
CA ARG A 38 21.48 -5.39 8.01
C ARG A 38 20.50 -5.22 6.85
N ILE A 39 19.96 -6.30 6.30
CA ILE A 39 19.04 -6.31 5.15
C ILE A 39 17.64 -6.83 5.48
N VAL A 40 17.38 -7.26 6.72
CA VAL A 40 16.06 -7.71 7.20
C VAL A 40 15.80 -6.98 8.51
N GLN A 41 14.92 -5.99 8.48
CA GLN A 41 14.55 -5.17 9.63
C GLN A 41 13.03 -4.94 9.63
N PRO A 42 12.41 -4.82 10.81
CA PRO A 42 11.02 -4.38 10.91
C PRO A 42 10.91 -2.89 10.55
N ILE A 43 9.71 -2.47 10.15
CA ILE A 43 9.36 -1.06 9.96
C ILE A 43 8.26 -0.67 10.96
N PRO A 44 8.40 0.44 11.69
CA PRO A 44 7.37 0.90 12.63
C PRO A 44 6.05 1.27 11.93
N LEU A 45 4.94 0.94 12.60
CA LEU A 45 3.60 1.38 12.24
C LEU A 45 3.35 2.81 12.72
N VAL A 46 2.34 3.48 12.13
CA VAL A 46 1.93 4.83 12.53
C VAL A 46 0.43 4.97 12.66
N ASP A 47 0.03 5.85 13.56
CA ASP A 47 -1.34 6.32 13.78
C ASP A 47 -1.61 7.69 13.15
N PHE A 48 -0.59 8.36 12.61
CA PHE A 48 -0.75 9.66 11.94
C PHE A 48 -1.03 9.52 10.44
N ARG A 49 -1.80 10.47 9.91
CA ARG A 49 -2.03 10.60 8.47
C ARG A 49 -0.91 11.37 7.81
N VAL A 50 -0.40 10.85 6.69
CA VAL A 50 0.50 11.61 5.81
C VAL A 50 -0.33 12.62 5.03
N GLU A 51 -0.03 13.90 5.22
CA GLU A 51 -0.60 14.99 4.43
C GLU A 51 -0.18 14.85 2.96
N ALA A 52 -0.96 15.43 2.06
CA ALA A 52 -0.58 15.40 0.66
C ALA A 52 0.45 16.44 0.25
N GLY A 53 0.96 16.25 -0.97
CA GLY A 53 2.09 16.97 -1.49
C GLY A 53 3.41 16.47 -0.90
N ASN A 54 3.35 15.53 0.05
CA ASN A 54 4.53 14.91 0.62
C ASN A 54 5.06 13.81 -0.28
N ARG A 55 6.39 13.69 -0.31
CA ARG A 55 7.08 12.59 -0.99
C ARG A 55 7.15 11.40 -0.05
N VAL A 56 6.77 10.24 -0.53
CA VAL A 56 6.87 8.94 0.15
C VAL A 56 7.80 8.04 -0.65
N MET A 57 8.43 7.05 -0.01
CA MET A 57 9.13 5.97 -0.73
C MET A 57 8.21 4.78 -0.90
N VAL A 58 8.23 4.14 -2.07
CA VAL A 58 7.51 2.88 -2.31
C VAL A 58 8.52 1.77 -2.49
N GLY A 59 8.43 0.72 -1.69
CA GLY A 59 9.23 -0.48 -1.88
C GLY A 59 8.47 -1.49 -2.72
N ALA A 60 8.86 -1.72 -3.98
CA ALA A 60 8.16 -2.64 -4.88
C ALA A 60 9.11 -3.57 -5.64
N LEU A 61 8.60 -4.70 -6.12
CA LEU A 61 9.29 -5.56 -7.10
C LEU A 61 8.75 -5.20 -8.49
N LEU A 62 9.61 -4.91 -9.45
CA LEU A 62 9.18 -4.71 -10.84
C LEU A 62 8.72 -6.04 -11.45
N GLU A 63 7.44 -6.15 -11.80
CA GLU A 63 6.91 -7.23 -12.63
C GLU A 63 7.45 -7.09 -14.05
N MET A 64 8.64 -7.64 -14.33
CA MET A 64 9.04 -8.36 -15.54
C MET A 64 10.40 -9.05 -15.28
N ARG A 65 10.37 -10.30 -14.79
CA ARG A 65 11.52 -11.23 -14.74
C ARG A 65 12.77 -10.88 -13.88
N VAL A 66 12.69 -10.04 -12.82
CA VAL A 66 13.90 -9.73 -12.00
C VAL A 66 13.68 -9.74 -10.48
N LYS A 67 14.71 -10.24 -9.77
CA LYS A 67 14.93 -10.32 -8.31
C LYS A 67 15.39 -8.98 -7.68
N LEU A 68 14.69 -7.86 -7.88
CA LEU A 68 15.14 -6.56 -7.33
C LEU A 68 14.01 -5.77 -6.67
N LEU A 69 14.21 -5.45 -5.37
CA LEU A 69 13.42 -4.47 -4.63
C LEU A 69 13.85 -3.07 -5.06
N LEU A 70 12.92 -2.28 -5.59
CA LEU A 70 13.13 -0.90 -5.99
C LEU A 70 12.44 0.02 -4.98
N ALA A 71 13.15 1.05 -4.51
CA ALA A 71 12.57 2.17 -3.77
C ALA A 71 12.33 3.33 -4.75
N CYS A 72 11.10 3.86 -4.83
CA CYS A 72 10.76 5.01 -5.69
C CYS A 72 10.05 6.10 -4.89
N SER A 73 10.43 7.37 -5.07
CA SER A 73 9.77 8.49 -4.37
C SER A 73 8.55 8.99 -5.15
N VAL A 74 7.37 9.01 -4.53
CA VAL A 74 6.09 9.39 -5.16
C VAL A 74 5.33 10.37 -4.27
N PHE A 75 4.46 11.21 -4.83
CA PHE A 75 3.65 12.14 -4.04
C PHE A 75 2.34 11.52 -3.56
N THR A 76 1.95 11.80 -2.31
CA THR A 76 0.58 11.62 -1.82
C THR A 76 -0.27 12.81 -2.30
N ASP A 77 -1.51 12.60 -2.77
CA ASP A 77 -2.42 13.71 -3.14
C ASP A 77 -3.57 13.87 -2.13
N SER A 78 -3.96 15.12 -1.83
CA SER A 78 -4.91 15.51 -0.77
C SER A 78 -6.15 15.81 -1.50
N TYR A 79 -7.19 15.08 -1.11
CA TYR A 79 -8.35 14.85 -1.93
C TYR A 79 -7.94 14.05 -3.16
N ASN A 80 -8.44 12.84 -3.26
CA ASN A 80 -9.51 12.50 -4.19
C ASN A 80 -9.66 13.33 -5.49
N LYS A 81 -9.26 14.58 -5.69
CA LYS A 81 -9.46 15.33 -6.94
C LYS A 81 -8.90 14.63 -8.17
N PHE A 82 -7.70 14.05 -8.15
CA PHE A 82 -7.19 13.33 -9.33
C PHE A 82 -7.79 11.92 -9.48
N ALA A 83 -7.93 11.15 -8.39
CA ALA A 83 -8.64 9.86 -8.43
C ALA A 83 -10.11 10.03 -8.83
N LEU A 84 -10.81 11.02 -8.27
CA LEU A 84 -12.15 11.48 -8.64
C LEU A 84 -12.19 12.03 -10.06
N LEU A 85 -11.17 12.71 -10.58
CA LEU A 85 -11.15 13.12 -12.00
C LEU A 85 -11.10 11.89 -12.93
N TRP A 86 -10.43 10.82 -12.53
CA TRP A 86 -10.43 9.55 -13.25
C TRP A 86 -11.75 8.78 -13.05
N ILE A 87 -12.33 8.78 -11.84
CA ILE A 87 -13.65 8.19 -11.54
C ILE A 87 -14.77 8.96 -12.27
N HIS A 88 -14.78 10.30 -12.26
CA HIS A 88 -15.74 11.16 -12.97
C HIS A 88 -15.64 11.04 -14.48
N ARG A 89 -14.48 10.61 -15.01
CA ARG A 89 -14.34 10.25 -16.43
C ARG A 89 -14.76 8.81 -16.73
N ASN A 90 -15.32 8.08 -15.75
CA ASN A 90 -15.64 6.64 -15.80
C ASN A 90 -14.43 5.76 -16.18
N ILE A 91 -13.22 6.19 -15.85
CA ILE A 91 -11.98 5.45 -16.18
C ILE A 91 -11.60 4.49 -15.05
N ILE A 92 -11.97 4.81 -13.81
CA ILE A 92 -11.76 3.94 -12.64
C ILE A 92 -13.13 3.42 -12.19
N PRO A 93 -13.35 2.10 -12.20
CA PRO A 93 -14.59 1.52 -11.71
C PRO A 93 -14.66 1.49 -10.17
N ALA A 94 -13.54 1.70 -9.46
CA ALA A 94 -13.46 1.49 -8.02
C ALA A 94 -13.61 2.76 -7.15
N TRP A 95 -14.32 2.60 -6.02
CA TRP A 95 -14.47 3.62 -4.98
C TRP A 95 -13.18 3.79 -4.16
N VAL A 96 -12.82 5.03 -3.82
CA VAL A 96 -11.73 5.36 -2.89
C VAL A 96 -12.32 5.86 -1.58
N THR A 97 -12.07 5.14 -0.48
CA THR A 97 -12.56 5.48 0.86
C THR A 97 -11.52 6.31 1.65
N PRO A 98 -11.89 6.95 2.77
CA PRO A 98 -10.94 7.62 3.66
C PRO A 98 -9.86 6.68 4.24
N GLU A 99 -10.16 5.38 4.31
CA GLU A 99 -9.25 4.29 4.69
C GLU A 99 -8.20 3.98 3.63
N MET A 100 -8.21 4.69 2.51
CA MET A 100 -7.24 4.55 1.44
C MET A 100 -6.38 5.80 1.26
N VAL A 101 -5.20 5.61 0.70
CA VAL A 101 -4.29 6.66 0.23
C VAL A 101 -3.86 6.37 -1.19
N CYS A 102 -3.90 7.40 -2.04
CA CYS A 102 -3.49 7.29 -3.44
C CYS A 102 -2.08 7.85 -3.63
N LEU A 103 -1.30 7.15 -4.45
CA LEU A 103 -0.04 7.61 -4.99
C LEU A 103 -0.18 7.92 -6.46
N LEU A 104 0.19 9.14 -6.83
CA LEU A 104 0.21 9.58 -8.20
C LEU A 104 1.66 9.67 -8.67
N PRO A 105 2.02 8.95 -9.75
CA PRO A 105 3.37 9.09 -10.29
C PRO A 105 3.56 10.52 -10.82
N ASP A 106 4.76 11.04 -10.63
CA ASP A 106 5.19 12.35 -11.15
C ASP A 106 5.21 12.39 -12.69
N HIS A 107 5.26 11.22 -13.34
CA HIS A 107 5.20 11.05 -14.79
C HIS A 107 4.41 9.79 -15.20
N PRO A 108 3.80 9.77 -16.41
CA PRO A 108 3.18 8.57 -16.97
C PRO A 108 4.18 7.40 -17.03
N ASN A 109 3.72 6.18 -16.76
CA ASN A 109 4.53 4.95 -16.73
C ASN A 109 5.61 4.87 -15.64
N ARG A 110 5.54 5.73 -14.61
CA ARG A 110 6.37 5.62 -13.39
C ARG A 110 5.59 5.15 -12.16
N GLY A 111 4.32 4.78 -12.32
CA GLY A 111 3.60 4.18 -11.21
C GLY A 111 4.21 2.84 -10.83
N VAL A 112 4.06 2.52 -9.56
CA VAL A 112 4.66 1.36 -8.90
C VAL A 112 3.55 0.45 -8.45
N CYS A 113 3.69 -0.85 -8.70
CA CYS A 113 2.71 -1.83 -8.29
C CYS A 113 3.24 -2.63 -7.13
N GLY A 114 2.47 -2.66 -6.05
CA GLY A 114 2.75 -3.51 -4.91
C GLY A 114 3.69 -2.90 -3.87
N GLY A 115 3.83 -3.68 -2.79
CA GLY A 115 4.68 -3.42 -1.64
C GLY A 115 4.26 -2.24 -0.76
N PRO A 116 4.99 -1.96 0.34
CA PRO A 116 4.62 -0.91 1.29
C PRO A 116 5.05 0.47 0.81
N ILE A 117 4.35 1.49 1.31
CA ILE A 117 4.77 2.88 1.20
C ILE A 117 5.29 3.36 2.54
N GLU A 118 6.38 4.10 2.49
CA GLU A 118 7.13 4.57 3.63
C GLU A 118 7.18 6.11 3.63
N PHE A 119 7.09 6.68 4.82
CA PHE A 119 7.28 8.10 5.06
C PHE A 119 8.03 8.31 6.38
N ASN A 120 9.18 8.99 6.33
CA ASN A 120 10.00 9.33 7.50
C ASN A 120 10.30 8.15 8.44
N GLY A 121 10.67 7.00 7.89
CA GLY A 121 11.03 5.77 8.57
C GLY A 121 9.84 4.85 8.92
N HIS A 122 8.62 5.20 8.52
CA HIS A 122 7.41 4.50 8.95
C HIS A 122 6.60 3.95 7.78
N VAL A 123 5.96 2.78 7.96
CA VAL A 123 5.02 2.26 6.96
C VAL A 123 3.68 2.99 7.08
N VAL A 124 3.29 3.69 6.02
CA VAL A 124 2.09 4.54 6.01
C VAL A 124 0.99 4.02 5.09
N GLY A 125 1.31 3.00 4.28
CA GLY A 125 0.32 2.33 3.46
C GLY A 125 0.76 0.97 2.92
N ILE A 126 -0.23 0.14 2.61
CA ILE A 126 -0.09 -1.23 2.15
C ILE A 126 -0.77 -1.34 0.79
N ALA A 127 -0.07 -1.88 -0.22
CA ALA A 127 -0.62 -1.94 -1.57
C ALA A 127 -1.96 -2.68 -1.61
N CYS A 128 -2.93 -2.07 -2.30
CA CYS A 128 -4.30 -2.55 -2.38
C CYS A 128 -4.66 -2.84 -3.85
N TRP A 129 -4.93 -1.81 -4.64
CA TRP A 129 -5.28 -1.95 -6.05
C TRP A 129 -4.67 -0.83 -6.91
N THR A 130 -4.61 -1.08 -8.21
CA THR A 130 -4.09 -0.13 -9.20
C THR A 130 -4.65 -0.47 -10.56
N LEU A 131 -4.71 0.52 -11.46
CA LEU A 131 -5.05 0.27 -12.85
C LEU A 131 -3.96 -0.57 -13.54
N ARG A 132 -4.38 -1.46 -14.45
CA ARG A 132 -3.49 -2.21 -15.33
C ARG A 132 -3.48 -1.59 -16.74
N PRO A 133 -2.33 -1.54 -17.43
CA PRO A 133 -1.01 -1.98 -16.97
C PRO A 133 -0.45 -1.08 -15.85
N CYS A 134 0.51 -1.61 -15.09
CA CYS A 134 1.09 -0.90 -13.95
C CYS A 134 1.54 0.52 -14.31
N GLY A 135 1.22 1.51 -13.47
CA GLY A 135 1.57 2.90 -13.69
C GLY A 135 0.77 3.64 -14.76
N SER A 136 -0.36 3.05 -15.20
CA SER A 136 -1.34 3.73 -16.06
C SER A 136 -2.23 4.73 -15.33
N GLY A 137 -2.18 4.77 -14.00
CA GLY A 137 -3.00 5.64 -13.17
C GLY A 137 -2.51 5.66 -11.73
N PRO A 138 -3.30 6.22 -10.80
CA PRO A 138 -2.97 6.18 -9.38
C PRO A 138 -2.88 4.74 -8.90
N SER A 139 -1.94 4.50 -7.99
CA SER A 139 -1.90 3.28 -7.20
C SER A 139 -2.51 3.56 -5.83
N VAL A 140 -3.39 2.67 -5.39
CA VAL A 140 -4.18 2.84 -4.16
C VAL A 140 -3.68 1.87 -3.11
N TYR A 141 -3.53 2.40 -1.91
CA TYR A 141 -2.99 1.72 -0.75
C TYR A 141 -3.99 1.81 0.39
N VAL A 142 -4.06 0.78 1.22
CA VAL A 142 -4.69 0.88 2.54
C VAL A 142 -3.89 1.87 3.39
N ARG A 143 -4.58 2.78 4.05
CA ARG A 143 -4.01 3.78 4.95
C ARG A 143 -3.75 3.15 6.31
N VAL A 144 -2.48 2.94 6.65
CA VAL A 144 -2.10 2.23 7.90
C VAL A 144 -2.67 2.90 9.14
N SER A 145 -2.75 4.23 9.18
CA SER A 145 -3.28 4.97 10.33
C SER A 145 -4.72 4.60 10.71
N GLU A 146 -5.59 4.28 9.74
CA GLU A 146 -6.99 3.93 10.03
C GLU A 146 -7.12 2.51 10.58
N HIS A 147 -6.14 1.65 10.33
CA HIS A 147 -6.12 0.27 10.82
C HIS A 147 -5.06 0.06 11.92
N TYR A 148 -4.43 1.13 12.42
CA TYR A 148 -3.30 1.04 13.35
C TYR A 148 -3.63 0.18 14.57
N GLN A 149 -4.77 0.45 15.21
CA GLN A 149 -5.20 -0.29 16.40
C GLN A 149 -5.35 -1.79 16.09
N TRP A 150 -6.08 -2.12 15.02
CA TRP A 150 -6.29 -3.52 14.64
C TRP A 150 -4.98 -4.23 14.29
N ILE A 151 -4.08 -3.58 13.53
CA ILE A 151 -2.78 -4.17 13.18
C ILE A 151 -1.97 -4.39 14.46
N SER A 152 -1.90 -3.39 15.34
CA SER A 152 -1.13 -3.43 16.59
C SER A 152 -1.60 -4.51 17.55
N GLU A 153 -2.90 -4.83 17.58
CA GLU A 153 -3.47 -5.89 18.41
C GLU A 153 -3.19 -7.30 17.84
N ASN A 154 -2.78 -7.40 16.58
CA ASN A 154 -2.61 -8.67 15.86
C ASN A 154 -1.15 -9.01 15.49
N VAL A 155 -0.21 -8.08 15.59
CA VAL A 155 1.24 -8.33 15.44
C VAL A 155 1.89 -8.99 16.65
#